data_AF-A0A1W5XVW6-F1
#
_entry.id   AF-A0A1W5XVW6-F1
#
_cell.length_a   1.000
_cell.length_b   1.000
_cell.length_c   1.000
_cell.angle_alpha   90.00
_cell.angle_beta   90.00
_cell.angle_gamma   90.00
#
_symmetry.space_group_name_H-M   'P 1'
#
loop_
_entity.id
_entity.type
_entity.pdbx_description
1 polymer ?
#
loop_
_entity_poly.entity_id
_entity_poly.type
_entity_poly.pdbx_seq_one_letter_code
_entity_poly.pdbx_strand_id
1 'polypeptide(L)'
;MTRLAQTEGLTDIQREILSTVRDFVDKEILPVATELEHRDEYPSQIVEGLKELGVFGLMIPEEYGGLGESLLTYALTVEEIARGWMSVSGIINTHFIVAYMLKQHGTQEQKDYFLPKMAAGEIRGAFSMSEPALGSDVSAISSKGVRDGDDYVLNGQKMWLTNGGSSTLVAVLCRTDEGHPEGTAPHKSMTTFLVEKEAGFGEVRPGLTIPGKIDKMGYKGVDTTELIMDGLRIPADRVLGGTTGRGFYHMMDGVEVGRVNVAARGCGVAQRAFELGVSYAQQRHTFGKPIAQHQAIQFKLAEMATKVEAAHAMMVNAARKKDSGQRNDLEAGMAKYLASEYCKEVVEDAFRIHGGYGFSKEYEIERLYREAPMLLIGEGTAEIQKMIIGRRLLEEYRIQG
;
A
#
# COMPACT_ATOMS: atom_id res chain seq x y z
N MET A 1 -22.65 15.24 0.89
CA MET A 1 -22.27 14.12 0.01
C MET A 1 -21.53 14.69 -1.19
N THR A 2 -20.27 14.30 -1.37
CA THR A 2 -19.51 14.57 -2.59
C THR A 2 -20.20 13.86 -3.75
N ARG A 3 -20.28 14.51 -4.92
CA ARG A 3 -20.79 13.88 -6.14
C ARG A 3 -19.71 13.13 -6.91
N LEU A 4 -18.45 13.28 -6.49
CA LEU A 4 -17.33 12.61 -7.13
C LEU A 4 -17.06 11.24 -6.54
N ALA A 5 -16.36 10.38 -7.29
CA ALA A 5 -15.84 9.09 -6.85
C ALA A 5 -16.94 8.18 -6.29
N GLN A 6 -18.07 8.10 -7.00
CA GLN A 6 -19.19 7.24 -6.62
C GLN A 6 -19.08 5.88 -7.30
N THR A 7 -19.28 4.81 -6.54
CA THR A 7 -19.35 3.45 -7.07
C THR A 7 -20.80 2.95 -7.08
N GLU A 8 -21.31 2.64 -8.26
CA GLU A 8 -22.62 2.00 -8.43
C GLU A 8 -22.57 0.50 -8.12
N GLY A 9 -23.72 -0.12 -7.82
CA GLY A 9 -23.82 -1.58 -7.69
C GLY A 9 -23.21 -2.17 -6.40
N LEU A 10 -22.98 -1.36 -5.37
CA LEU A 10 -22.57 -1.83 -4.05
C LEU A 10 -23.73 -2.50 -3.29
N THR A 11 -23.42 -3.59 -2.57
CA THR A 11 -24.34 -4.24 -1.64
C THR A 11 -24.60 -3.35 -0.41
N ASP A 12 -25.63 -3.68 0.37
CA ASP A 12 -25.95 -2.93 1.59
C ASP A 12 -24.81 -3.02 2.63
N ILE A 13 -24.22 -4.20 2.79
CA ILE A 13 -23.05 -4.42 3.68
C ILE A 13 -21.87 -3.55 3.25
N GLN A 14 -21.56 -3.52 1.95
CA GLN A 14 -20.49 -2.66 1.43
C GLN A 14 -20.75 -1.18 1.71
N ARG A 15 -22.00 -0.71 1.56
CA ARG A 15 -22.36 0.67 1.85
C ARG A 15 -22.22 0.99 3.34
N GLU A 16 -22.59 0.06 4.22
CA GLU A 16 -22.49 0.22 5.67
C GLU A 16 -21.03 0.29 6.12
N ILE A 17 -20.17 -0.62 5.63
CA ILE A 17 -18.73 -0.61 5.89
C ILE A 17 -18.12 0.73 5.46
N LEU A 18 -18.39 1.17 4.23
CA LEU A 18 -17.84 2.41 3.71
C LEU A 18 -18.36 3.65 4.44
N SER A 19 -19.64 3.65 4.84
CA SER A 19 -20.19 4.74 5.66
C SER A 19 -19.50 4.80 7.03
N THR A 20 -19.25 3.65 7.65
CA THR A 20 -18.60 3.55 8.96
C THR A 20 -17.15 4.03 8.89
N VAL A 21 -16.40 3.59 7.87
CA VAL A 21 -15.02 4.02 7.63
C VAL A 21 -14.97 5.52 7.35
N ARG A 22 -15.89 6.05 6.54
CA ARG A 22 -15.94 7.50 6.25
C ARG A 22 -16.20 8.32 7.51
N ASP A 23 -17.15 7.90 8.34
CA ASP A 23 -17.43 8.54 9.62
C ASP A 23 -16.21 8.52 10.56
N PHE A 24 -15.49 7.40 10.61
CA PHE A 24 -14.25 7.27 11.37
C PHE A 24 -13.14 8.20 10.83
N VAL A 25 -12.98 8.27 9.51
CA VAL A 25 -12.02 9.18 8.87
C VAL A 25 -12.32 10.64 9.23
N ASP A 26 -13.59 11.04 9.18
CA ASP A 26 -14.03 12.41 9.43
C ASP A 26 -13.85 12.82 10.90
N LYS A 27 -14.10 11.89 11.83
CA LYS A 27 -14.10 12.17 13.27
C LYS A 27 -12.74 11.93 13.92
N GLU A 28 -12.02 10.89 13.50
CA GLU A 28 -10.85 10.37 14.22
C GLU A 28 -9.53 10.55 13.46
N ILE A 29 -9.55 10.70 12.12
CA ILE A 29 -8.31 10.86 11.32
C ILE A 29 -8.08 12.31 10.93
N LEU A 30 -9.00 12.91 10.18
CA LEU A 30 -8.83 14.27 9.63
C LEU A 30 -8.45 15.33 10.68
N PRO A 31 -9.06 15.37 11.88
CA PRO A 31 -8.76 16.41 12.86
C PRO A 31 -7.33 16.39 13.42
N VAL A 32 -6.66 15.23 13.41
CA VAL A 32 -5.36 15.03 14.07
C VAL A 32 -4.21 14.77 13.10
N ALA A 33 -4.53 14.44 11.84
CA ALA A 33 -3.53 13.89 10.91
C ALA A 33 -2.40 14.86 10.56
N THR A 34 -2.65 16.18 10.41
CA THR A 34 -1.58 17.15 10.12
C THR A 34 -0.58 17.26 11.28
N GLU A 35 -1.09 17.35 12.51
CA GLU A 35 -0.24 17.48 13.70
C GLU A 35 0.60 16.23 13.95
N LEU A 36 -0.01 15.04 13.81
CA LEU A 36 0.72 13.77 13.92
C LEU A 36 1.76 13.61 12.80
N GLU A 37 1.41 13.99 11.57
CA GLU A 37 2.33 13.93 10.42
C GLU A 37 3.53 14.86 10.63
N HIS A 38 3.33 16.08 11.13
CA HIS A 38 4.42 17.03 11.42
C HIS A 38 5.37 16.50 12.49
N ARG A 39 4.84 15.87 13.55
CA ARG A 39 5.62 15.23 14.63
C ARG A 39 6.20 13.86 14.25
N ASP A 40 5.87 13.35 13.06
CA ASP A 40 6.23 12.01 12.59
C ASP A 40 5.79 10.87 13.55
N GLU A 41 4.69 11.10 14.27
CA GLU A 41 4.21 10.22 15.33
C GLU A 41 3.39 9.05 14.77
N TYR A 42 3.68 7.83 15.23
CA TYR A 42 2.90 6.66 14.85
C TYR A 42 1.45 6.79 15.37
N PRO A 43 0.43 6.65 14.51
CA PRO A 43 -0.94 6.99 14.88
C PRO A 43 -1.64 5.85 15.65
N SER A 44 -1.15 5.52 16.84
CA SER A 44 -1.60 4.37 17.64
C SER A 44 -3.11 4.33 17.89
N GLN A 45 -3.73 5.47 18.20
CA GLN A 45 -5.17 5.56 18.46
C GLN A 45 -6.00 5.27 17.20
N ILE A 46 -5.59 5.81 16.05
CA ILE A 46 -6.24 5.53 14.76
C ILE A 46 -6.13 4.05 14.43
N VAL A 47 -4.94 3.47 14.65
CA VAL A 47 -4.67 2.05 14.39
C VAL A 47 -5.54 1.15 15.26
N GLU A 48 -5.69 1.45 16.55
CA GLU A 48 -6.57 0.66 17.42
C GLU A 48 -8.03 0.78 16.99
N GLY A 49 -8.50 1.98 16.64
CA GLY A 49 -9.85 2.17 16.11
C GLY A 49 -10.09 1.37 14.81
N LEU A 50 -9.13 1.33 13.88
CA LEU A 50 -9.23 0.51 12.67
C LEU A 50 -9.23 -1.00 12.97
N LYS A 51 -8.56 -1.42 14.05
CA LYS A 51 -8.61 -2.80 14.54
C LYS A 51 -9.98 -3.13 15.13
N GLU A 52 -10.56 -2.25 15.95
CA GLU A 52 -11.92 -2.41 16.48
C GLU A 52 -12.97 -2.46 15.37
N LEU A 53 -12.78 -1.69 14.28
CA LEU A 53 -13.63 -1.73 13.08
C LEU A 53 -13.42 -2.98 12.20
N GLY A 54 -12.45 -3.84 12.51
CA GLY A 54 -12.17 -5.06 11.75
C GLY A 54 -11.43 -4.84 10.42
N VAL A 55 -10.85 -3.66 10.18
CA VAL A 55 -10.19 -3.31 8.90
C VAL A 55 -8.99 -4.21 8.61
N PHE A 56 -8.26 -4.67 9.62
CA PHE A 56 -7.17 -5.64 9.46
C PHE A 56 -7.66 -7.04 9.02
N GLY A 57 -8.91 -7.39 9.30
CA GLY A 57 -9.54 -8.64 8.89
C GLY A 57 -10.39 -8.56 7.63
N LEU A 58 -10.43 -7.41 6.94
CA LEU A 58 -11.45 -7.11 5.93
C LEU A 58 -11.53 -8.18 4.83
N MET A 59 -10.41 -8.58 4.23
CA MET A 59 -10.38 -9.62 3.19
C MET A 59 -10.00 -11.03 3.68
N ILE A 60 -9.80 -11.19 4.99
CA ILE A 60 -9.53 -12.50 5.59
C ILE A 60 -10.87 -13.27 5.66
N PRO A 61 -10.93 -14.54 5.25
CA PRO A 61 -12.18 -15.30 5.29
C PRO A 61 -12.79 -15.41 6.70
N GLU A 62 -14.12 -15.51 6.77
CA GLU A 62 -14.88 -15.62 8.03
C GLU A 62 -14.46 -16.82 8.88
N GLU A 63 -14.05 -17.95 8.26
CA GLU A 63 -13.56 -19.14 8.98
C GLU A 63 -12.28 -18.85 9.80
N TYR A 64 -11.54 -17.80 9.46
CA TYR A 64 -10.40 -17.29 10.21
C TYR A 64 -10.74 -16.01 10.99
N GLY A 65 -12.02 -15.70 11.21
CA GLY A 65 -12.47 -14.55 11.99
C GLY A 65 -12.34 -13.19 11.30
N GLY A 66 -12.13 -13.16 9.98
CA GLY A 66 -12.20 -11.93 9.18
C GLY A 66 -13.61 -11.62 8.67
N LEU A 67 -13.74 -10.60 7.83
CA LEU A 67 -15.02 -10.16 7.25
C LEU A 67 -15.32 -10.78 5.88
N GLY A 68 -14.34 -11.45 5.25
CA GLY A 68 -14.52 -12.13 3.97
C GLY A 68 -14.86 -11.21 2.78
N GLU A 69 -14.62 -9.90 2.90
CA GLU A 69 -14.99 -8.90 1.90
C GLU A 69 -14.12 -8.95 0.64
N SER A 70 -14.62 -8.32 -0.42
CA SER A 70 -13.98 -8.29 -1.73
C SER A 70 -12.82 -7.28 -1.82
N LEU A 71 -11.99 -7.41 -2.87
CA LEU A 71 -10.95 -6.42 -3.14
C LEU A 71 -11.54 -5.05 -3.46
N LEU A 72 -12.73 -4.99 -4.08
CA LEU A 72 -13.44 -3.74 -4.28
C LEU A 72 -13.76 -3.04 -2.94
N THR A 73 -14.35 -3.76 -1.98
CA THR A 73 -14.68 -3.19 -0.65
C THR A 73 -13.41 -2.70 0.05
N TYR A 74 -12.33 -3.48 -0.03
CA TYR A 74 -11.03 -3.11 0.52
C TYR A 74 -10.46 -1.85 -0.14
N ALA A 75 -10.48 -1.76 -1.47
CA ALA A 75 -9.95 -0.62 -2.20
C ALA A 75 -10.73 0.66 -1.88
N LEU A 76 -12.07 0.59 -1.79
CA LEU A 76 -12.90 1.73 -1.41
C LEU A 76 -12.68 2.15 0.06
N THR A 77 -12.45 1.19 0.96
CA THR A 77 -12.06 1.48 2.36
C THR A 77 -10.73 2.23 2.42
N VAL A 78 -9.75 1.80 1.63
CA VAL A 78 -8.43 2.43 1.52
C VAL A 78 -8.52 3.84 0.94
N GLU A 79 -9.37 4.04 -0.06
CA GLU A 79 -9.63 5.35 -0.65
C GLU A 79 -10.16 6.35 0.40
N GLU A 80 -11.15 5.96 1.21
CA GLU A 80 -11.66 6.79 2.31
C GLU A 80 -10.57 7.07 3.36
N ILE A 81 -9.82 6.06 3.78
CA ILE A 81 -8.72 6.24 4.75
C ILE A 81 -7.66 7.21 4.21
N ALA A 82 -7.27 7.06 2.95
CA ALA A 82 -6.28 7.92 2.30
C ALA A 82 -6.78 9.35 2.08
N ARG A 83 -8.10 9.57 1.96
CA ARG A 83 -8.72 10.91 1.98
C ARG A 83 -8.45 11.63 3.29
N GLY A 84 -8.40 10.90 4.41
CA GLY A 84 -8.00 11.44 5.71
C GLY A 84 -6.49 11.63 5.82
N TRP A 85 -5.75 10.53 5.65
CA TRP A 85 -4.30 10.52 5.71
C TRP A 85 -3.69 9.28 5.03
N MET A 86 -2.89 9.51 4.00
CA MET A 86 -2.27 8.44 3.20
C MET A 86 -1.45 7.45 4.05
N SER A 87 -0.74 7.90 5.09
CA SER A 87 0.09 7.02 5.94
C SER A 87 -0.68 5.92 6.64
N VAL A 88 -1.90 6.20 7.07
CA VAL A 88 -2.74 5.22 7.77
C VAL A 88 -3.08 4.05 6.85
N SER A 89 -3.37 4.34 5.57
CA SER A 89 -3.63 3.30 4.57
C SER A 89 -2.40 2.42 4.28
N GLY A 90 -1.20 2.96 4.48
CA GLY A 90 0.06 2.24 4.40
C GLY A 90 0.23 1.15 5.45
N ILE A 91 -0.23 1.45 6.67
CA ILE A 91 -0.21 0.51 7.79
C ILE A 91 -1.06 -0.72 7.45
N ILE A 92 -2.23 -0.50 6.86
CA ILE A 92 -3.17 -1.56 6.50
C ILE A 92 -2.66 -2.36 5.28
N ASN A 93 -2.00 -1.73 4.32
CA ASN A 93 -1.67 -2.41 3.07
C ASN A 93 -0.63 -3.52 3.21
N THR A 94 0.46 -3.28 3.94
CA THR A 94 1.46 -4.34 4.08
C THR A 94 0.89 -5.54 4.81
N HIS A 95 0.00 -5.29 5.78
CA HIS A 95 -0.75 -6.33 6.48
C HIS A 95 -1.64 -7.12 5.51
N PHE A 96 -2.43 -6.41 4.72
CA PHE A 96 -3.28 -6.99 3.70
C PHE A 96 -2.50 -7.88 2.72
N ILE A 97 -1.37 -7.39 2.20
CA ILE A 97 -0.54 -8.15 1.24
C ILE A 97 -0.04 -9.46 1.87
N VAL A 98 0.42 -9.42 3.13
CA VAL A 98 0.88 -10.62 3.84
C VAL A 98 -0.27 -11.59 4.11
N ALA A 99 -1.42 -11.09 4.57
CA ALA A 99 -2.62 -11.91 4.78
C ALA A 99 -3.10 -12.56 3.48
N TYR A 100 -3.08 -11.81 2.37
CA TYR A 100 -3.42 -12.32 1.04
C TYR A 100 -2.43 -13.42 0.60
N MET A 101 -1.12 -13.22 0.75
CA MET A 101 -0.12 -14.24 0.43
C MET A 101 -0.30 -15.51 1.27
N LEU A 102 -0.59 -15.39 2.56
CA LEU A 102 -0.89 -16.53 3.43
C LEU A 102 -2.16 -17.27 3.00
N LYS A 103 -3.24 -16.54 2.69
CA LYS A 103 -4.49 -17.11 2.20
C LYS A 103 -4.28 -17.93 0.91
N GLN A 104 -3.52 -17.38 -0.04
CA GLN A 104 -3.30 -18.02 -1.34
C GLN A 104 -2.29 -19.17 -1.28
N HIS A 105 -1.16 -18.95 -0.62
CA HIS A 105 0.04 -19.78 -0.77
C HIS A 105 0.47 -20.48 0.52
N GLY A 106 -0.09 -20.13 1.68
CA GLY A 106 0.26 -20.75 2.95
C GLY A 106 -0.13 -22.23 3.01
N THR A 107 0.60 -23.02 3.81
CA THR A 107 0.11 -24.34 4.22
C THR A 107 -1.11 -24.19 5.13
N GLN A 108 -1.85 -25.28 5.39
CA GLN A 108 -3.01 -25.19 6.28
C GLN A 108 -2.59 -24.77 7.70
N GLU A 109 -1.49 -25.30 8.20
CA GLU A 109 -0.93 -24.95 9.52
C GLU A 109 -0.54 -23.47 9.60
N GLN A 110 0.02 -22.91 8.52
CA GLN A 110 0.33 -21.49 8.43
C GLN A 110 -0.95 -20.64 8.45
N LYS A 111 -1.98 -21.05 7.70
CA LYS A 111 -3.27 -20.33 7.67
C LYS A 111 -3.95 -20.35 9.03
N ASP A 112 -4.08 -21.52 9.64
CA ASP A 112 -4.71 -21.73 10.94
C ASP A 112 -4.00 -20.95 12.06
N TYR A 113 -2.68 -20.82 11.99
CA TYR A 113 -1.90 -20.08 12.97
C TYR A 113 -1.95 -18.55 12.76
N PHE A 114 -1.75 -18.09 11.53
CA PHE A 114 -1.56 -16.66 11.26
C PHE A 114 -2.87 -15.90 10.99
N LEU A 115 -3.76 -16.44 10.14
CA LEU A 115 -4.91 -15.67 9.66
C LEU A 115 -5.87 -15.23 10.78
N PRO A 116 -6.18 -16.06 11.80
CA PRO A 116 -7.01 -15.62 12.93
C PRO A 116 -6.41 -14.46 13.71
N LYS A 117 -5.11 -14.52 14.01
CA LYS A 117 -4.40 -13.46 14.73
C LYS A 117 -4.24 -12.20 13.89
N MET A 118 -4.12 -12.35 12.59
CA MET A 118 -4.07 -11.23 11.65
C MET A 118 -5.44 -10.56 11.50
N ALA A 119 -6.53 -11.32 11.49
CA ALA A 119 -7.89 -10.77 11.47
C ALA A 119 -8.18 -9.94 12.71
N ALA A 120 -7.74 -10.42 13.89
CA ALA A 120 -7.84 -9.70 15.16
C ALA A 120 -6.87 -8.51 15.30
N GLY A 121 -5.94 -8.32 14.34
CA GLY A 121 -4.91 -7.28 14.40
C GLY A 121 -3.83 -7.51 15.47
N GLU A 122 -3.77 -8.70 16.08
CA GLU A 122 -2.74 -9.10 17.05
C GLU A 122 -1.38 -9.32 16.36
N ILE A 123 -1.42 -9.98 15.20
CA ILE A 123 -0.29 -10.06 14.28
C ILE A 123 -0.52 -9.07 13.15
N ARG A 124 0.44 -8.18 12.92
CA ARG A 124 0.39 -7.24 11.80
C ARG A 124 1.52 -7.51 10.83
N GLY A 125 1.17 -7.60 9.55
CA GLY A 125 2.09 -7.99 8.49
C GLY A 125 2.88 -6.82 7.91
N ALA A 126 4.16 -7.07 7.63
CA ALA A 126 4.99 -6.29 6.73
C ALA A 126 5.63 -7.23 5.69
N PHE A 127 6.12 -6.70 4.58
CA PHE A 127 6.88 -7.51 3.63
C PHE A 127 8.07 -6.73 3.08
N SER A 128 9.14 -7.44 2.73
CA SER A 128 10.30 -6.83 2.12
C SER A 128 10.93 -7.66 1.02
N MET A 129 11.18 -7.00 -0.10
CA MET A 129 11.97 -7.50 -1.22
C MET A 129 13.20 -6.62 -1.46
N SER A 130 12.99 -5.30 -1.42
CA SER A 130 14.00 -4.28 -1.72
C SER A 130 15.20 -4.34 -0.77
N GLU A 131 16.36 -4.07 -1.33
CA GLU A 131 17.64 -3.97 -0.64
C GLU A 131 18.23 -2.58 -0.88
N PRO A 132 19.25 -2.14 -0.13
CA PRO A 132 19.82 -0.81 -0.31
C PRO A 132 20.22 -0.49 -1.76
N ALA A 133 20.69 -1.49 -2.51
CA ALA A 133 21.16 -1.33 -3.89
C ALA A 133 20.07 -1.48 -4.97
N LEU A 134 18.88 -1.98 -4.63
CA LEU A 134 17.85 -2.33 -5.62
C LEU A 134 16.43 -2.30 -5.05
N GLY A 135 15.50 -1.79 -5.85
CA GLY A 135 14.05 -1.87 -5.61
C GLY A 135 13.31 -2.49 -6.78
N SER A 136 13.55 -1.97 -7.99
CA SER A 136 12.89 -2.43 -9.21
C SER A 136 13.37 -3.80 -9.69
N ASP A 137 14.67 -4.07 -9.64
CA ASP A 137 15.26 -5.35 -10.05
C ASP A 137 15.29 -6.34 -8.89
N VAL A 138 14.11 -6.76 -8.44
CA VAL A 138 13.96 -7.75 -7.36
C VAL A 138 14.70 -9.05 -7.67
N SER A 139 14.91 -9.37 -8.94
CA SER A 139 15.61 -10.60 -9.34
C SER A 139 17.10 -10.61 -8.96
N ALA A 140 17.67 -9.44 -8.67
CA ALA A 140 19.07 -9.24 -8.31
C ALA A 140 19.33 -9.16 -6.80
N ILE A 141 18.32 -9.43 -5.94
CA ILE A 141 18.52 -9.46 -4.47
C ILE A 141 19.71 -10.34 -4.07
N SER A 142 20.36 -9.97 -2.98
CA SER A 142 21.58 -10.61 -2.46
C SER A 142 21.39 -11.26 -1.10
N SER A 143 20.31 -10.94 -0.36
CA SER A 143 19.97 -11.61 0.90
C SER A 143 19.78 -13.11 0.68
N LYS A 144 20.35 -13.94 1.56
CA LYS A 144 20.40 -15.40 1.42
C LYS A 144 19.79 -16.09 2.63
N GLY A 145 19.16 -17.23 2.39
CA GLY A 145 18.80 -18.23 3.40
C GLY A 145 19.51 -19.54 3.08
N VAL A 146 20.27 -20.05 4.04
CA VAL A 146 20.99 -21.33 3.92
C VAL A 146 20.38 -22.33 4.89
N ARG A 147 20.02 -23.52 4.39
CA ARG A 147 19.47 -24.60 5.21
C ARG A 147 20.54 -25.10 6.19
N ASP A 148 20.18 -25.24 7.46
CA ASP A 148 21.02 -25.75 8.53
C ASP A 148 20.19 -26.63 9.49
N GLY A 149 20.16 -27.93 9.21
CA GLY A 149 19.28 -28.89 9.90
C GLY A 149 17.80 -28.62 9.62
N ASP A 150 17.02 -28.43 10.67
CA ASP A 150 15.58 -28.12 10.59
C ASP A 150 15.28 -26.61 10.44
N ASP A 151 16.33 -25.78 10.38
CA ASP A 151 16.24 -24.33 10.28
C ASP A 151 16.86 -23.80 8.97
N TYR A 152 16.65 -22.51 8.72
CA TYR A 152 17.42 -21.68 7.81
C TYR A 152 18.15 -20.59 8.57
N VAL A 153 19.37 -20.28 8.13
CA VAL A 153 20.13 -19.12 8.57
C VAL A 153 20.04 -18.03 7.51
N LEU A 154 19.38 -16.93 7.83
CA LEU A 154 19.18 -15.78 6.94
C LEU A 154 20.25 -14.71 7.18
N ASN A 155 20.82 -14.20 6.09
CA ASN A 155 21.78 -13.10 6.10
C ASN A 155 21.45 -12.09 5.01
N GLY A 156 21.53 -10.80 5.33
CA GLY A 156 21.34 -9.71 4.36
C GLY A 156 20.70 -8.48 4.98
N GLN A 157 20.48 -7.48 4.12
CA GLN A 157 19.90 -6.21 4.51
C GLN A 157 18.75 -5.87 3.57
N LYS A 158 17.60 -5.61 4.16
CA LYS A 158 16.41 -5.12 3.50
C LYS A 158 16.21 -3.64 3.78
N MET A 159 15.58 -2.96 2.84
CA MET A 159 15.41 -1.50 2.84
C MET A 159 13.96 -1.13 2.54
N TRP A 160 13.55 0.04 3.04
CA TRP A 160 12.22 0.61 2.81
C TRP A 160 11.06 -0.24 3.36
N LEU A 161 11.29 -0.93 4.47
CA LEU A 161 10.28 -1.77 5.12
C LEU A 161 9.24 -0.90 5.85
N THR A 162 8.08 -0.73 5.21
CA THR A 162 6.91 -0.10 5.87
C THR A 162 6.43 -1.01 7.00
N ASN A 163 6.08 -0.44 8.15
CA ASN A 163 5.79 -1.13 9.41
C ASN A 163 6.97 -1.95 9.97
N GLY A 164 8.22 -1.67 9.61
CA GLY A 164 9.35 -2.48 10.05
C GLY A 164 9.58 -2.52 11.56
N GLY A 165 9.33 -1.41 12.26
CA GLY A 165 9.29 -1.38 13.73
C GLY A 165 7.97 -1.92 14.29
N SER A 166 6.83 -1.50 13.71
CA SER A 166 5.50 -1.73 14.31
C SER A 166 4.85 -3.08 14.02
N SER A 167 5.25 -3.78 12.94
CA SER A 167 4.77 -5.12 12.59
C SER A 167 5.37 -6.20 13.49
N THR A 168 4.70 -7.34 13.57
CA THR A 168 5.16 -8.53 14.32
C THR A 168 5.39 -9.74 13.42
N LEU A 169 5.01 -9.66 12.14
CA LEU A 169 5.30 -10.65 11.11
C LEU A 169 5.83 -9.96 9.86
N VAL A 170 6.99 -10.37 9.38
CA VAL A 170 7.59 -9.87 8.14
C VAL A 170 7.74 -11.00 7.12
N ALA A 171 7.12 -10.88 5.95
CA ALA A 171 7.40 -11.74 4.82
C ALA A 171 8.67 -11.24 4.10
N VAL A 172 9.78 -11.98 4.21
CA VAL A 172 11.09 -11.57 3.68
C VAL A 172 11.47 -12.45 2.50
N LEU A 173 11.78 -11.83 1.36
CA LEU A 173 12.28 -12.55 0.18
C LEU A 173 13.80 -12.70 0.23
N CYS A 174 14.28 -13.93 0.23
CA CYS A 174 15.70 -14.28 0.19
C CYS A 174 15.99 -15.27 -0.94
N ARG A 175 17.25 -15.33 -1.37
CA ARG A 175 17.75 -16.41 -2.23
C ARG A 175 18.01 -17.66 -1.41
N THR A 176 17.67 -18.81 -1.96
CA THR A 176 17.90 -20.13 -1.37
C THR A 176 18.41 -21.06 -2.46
N ASP A 177 19.57 -21.67 -2.25
CA ASP A 177 20.18 -22.56 -3.25
C ASP A 177 19.70 -24.03 -3.08
N GLU A 178 18.97 -24.33 -1.99
CA GLU A 178 18.44 -25.67 -1.72
C GLU A 178 17.47 -26.14 -2.82
N GLY A 179 17.82 -27.26 -3.46
CA GLY A 179 17.01 -27.85 -4.53
C GLY A 179 17.14 -27.16 -5.90
N HIS A 180 18.07 -26.21 -6.05
CA HIS A 180 18.23 -25.43 -7.28
C HIS A 180 19.65 -25.53 -7.84
N PRO A 181 19.85 -26.24 -8.98
CA PRO A 181 21.15 -26.35 -9.63
C PRO A 181 21.76 -24.98 -9.99
N GLU A 182 23.08 -24.93 -10.10
CA GLU A 182 23.79 -23.76 -10.62
C GLU A 182 23.25 -23.37 -12.00
N GLY A 183 23.03 -22.07 -12.23
CA GLY A 183 22.40 -21.56 -13.45
C GLY A 183 20.86 -21.56 -13.45
N THR A 184 20.21 -22.02 -12.36
CA THR A 184 18.77 -21.79 -12.17
C THR A 184 18.45 -20.30 -12.27
N ALA A 185 17.40 -19.96 -13.04
CA ALA A 185 16.98 -18.57 -13.18
C ALA A 185 16.72 -17.94 -11.80
N PRO A 186 17.25 -16.73 -11.50
CA PRO A 186 17.25 -16.19 -10.14
C PRO A 186 15.90 -16.20 -9.43
N HIS A 187 14.82 -15.87 -10.15
CA HIS A 187 13.46 -15.86 -9.58
C HIS A 187 12.94 -17.23 -9.12
N LYS A 188 13.51 -18.34 -9.64
CA LYS A 188 13.14 -19.71 -9.26
C LYS A 188 13.93 -20.25 -8.07
N SER A 189 14.96 -19.55 -7.61
CA SER A 189 15.73 -19.89 -6.42
C SER A 189 15.46 -18.92 -5.26
N MET A 190 14.34 -18.19 -5.30
CA MET A 190 13.94 -17.28 -4.25
C MET A 190 12.84 -17.88 -3.38
N THR A 191 12.92 -17.63 -2.08
CA THR A 191 12.01 -18.14 -1.07
C THR A 191 11.55 -17.01 -0.16
N THR A 192 10.26 -17.03 0.16
CA THR A 192 9.67 -16.07 1.10
C THR A 192 9.60 -16.72 2.48
N PHE A 193 10.23 -16.08 3.46
CA PHE A 193 10.24 -16.50 4.85
C PHE A 193 9.28 -15.66 5.67
N LEU A 194 8.49 -16.30 6.54
CA LEU A 194 7.56 -15.69 7.48
C LEU A 194 8.29 -15.45 8.81
N VAL A 195 8.84 -14.26 8.98
CA VAL A 195 9.68 -13.90 10.13
C VAL A 195 8.84 -13.21 11.21
N GLU A 196 8.49 -13.94 12.27
CA GLU A 196 7.93 -13.34 13.48
C GLU A 196 9.02 -12.59 14.27
N LYS A 197 8.65 -11.45 14.86
CA LYS A 197 9.54 -10.60 15.66
C LYS A 197 8.76 -9.80 16.70
N GLU A 198 9.46 -9.29 17.71
CA GLU A 198 8.89 -8.29 18.60
C GLU A 198 8.73 -6.94 17.87
N ALA A 199 7.73 -6.16 18.27
CA ALA A 199 7.58 -4.79 17.80
C ALA A 199 8.61 -3.89 18.51
N GLY A 200 9.26 -3.00 17.77
CA GLY A 200 10.28 -2.10 18.31
C GLY A 200 11.44 -1.85 17.37
N PHE A 201 12.44 -1.16 17.89
CA PHE A 201 13.70 -0.85 17.23
C PHE A 201 14.87 -1.46 18.01
N GLY A 202 16.03 -1.57 17.37
CA GLY A 202 17.20 -2.31 17.88
C GLY A 202 17.16 -3.78 17.47
N GLU A 203 17.85 -4.62 18.23
CA GLU A 203 17.77 -6.08 18.06
C GLU A 203 16.45 -6.58 18.66
N VAL A 204 15.50 -6.94 17.79
CA VAL A 204 14.13 -7.34 18.16
C VAL A 204 13.97 -8.87 18.27
N ARG A 205 15.01 -9.59 17.87
CA ARG A 205 15.21 -11.05 18.01
C ARG A 205 16.69 -11.34 17.70
N PRO A 206 17.31 -12.37 18.30
CA PRO A 206 18.68 -12.77 17.95
C PRO A 206 18.92 -12.85 16.44
N GLY A 207 19.86 -12.04 15.94
CA GLY A 207 20.21 -11.97 14.52
C GLY A 207 19.26 -11.12 13.65
N LEU A 208 18.27 -10.45 14.23
CA LEU A 208 17.33 -9.55 13.54
C LEU A 208 17.32 -8.16 14.19
N THR A 209 17.81 -7.17 13.44
CA THR A 209 17.86 -5.77 13.89
C THR A 209 17.00 -4.87 13.01
N ILE A 210 16.21 -3.99 13.66
CA ILE A 210 15.48 -2.88 13.05
C ILE A 210 16.11 -1.58 13.56
N PRO A 211 17.06 -0.95 12.84
CA PRO A 211 17.90 0.13 13.38
C PRO A 211 17.12 1.35 13.91
N GLY A 212 16.00 1.67 13.27
CA GLY A 212 15.21 2.84 13.58
C GLY A 212 14.38 3.26 12.38
N LYS A 213 13.62 4.34 12.55
CA LYS A 213 12.82 4.94 11.48
C LYS A 213 13.71 5.78 10.56
N ILE A 214 13.49 5.63 9.26
CA ILE A 214 14.09 6.48 8.23
C ILE A 214 13.27 7.77 8.13
N ASP A 215 13.97 8.92 8.18
CA ASP A 215 13.37 10.23 7.94
C ASP A 215 12.94 10.38 6.48
N LYS A 216 11.68 10.78 6.26
CA LYS A 216 11.07 10.89 4.93
C LYS A 216 10.47 12.27 4.70
N MET A 217 10.44 12.68 3.43
CA MET A 217 9.80 13.94 2.99
C MET A 217 8.29 13.97 3.29
N GLY A 218 7.62 12.83 3.16
CA GLY A 218 6.19 12.63 3.44
C GLY A 218 5.97 11.16 3.80
N TYR A 219 4.72 10.70 3.81
CA TYR A 219 4.37 9.36 4.30
C TYR A 219 4.90 9.14 5.73
N LYS A 220 4.84 10.21 6.53
CA LYS A 220 5.27 10.29 7.93
C LYS A 220 4.22 9.68 8.84
N GLY A 221 4.52 9.49 10.11
CA GLY A 221 3.73 8.71 11.06
C GLY A 221 4.00 7.22 10.93
N VAL A 222 3.67 6.59 9.80
CA VAL A 222 4.03 5.18 9.56
C VAL A 222 5.56 5.02 9.54
N ASP A 223 6.03 4.02 10.26
CA ASP A 223 7.46 3.70 10.31
C ASP A 223 7.90 3.04 9.00
N THR A 224 9.05 3.47 8.52
CA THR A 224 9.74 2.85 7.38
C THR A 224 11.17 2.65 7.81
N THR A 225 11.66 1.41 7.73
CA THR A 225 12.94 1.04 8.34
C THR A 225 13.81 0.24 7.37
N GLU A 226 15.04 0.02 7.80
CA GLU A 226 15.82 -1.13 7.38
C GLU A 226 15.39 -2.39 8.15
N LEU A 227 15.77 -3.55 7.63
CA LEU A 227 15.74 -4.82 8.35
C LEU A 227 17.05 -5.56 8.08
N ILE A 228 17.83 -5.79 9.13
CA ILE A 228 19.15 -6.42 9.06
C ILE A 228 19.04 -7.82 9.62
N MET A 229 19.44 -8.80 8.81
CA MET A 229 19.56 -10.21 9.20
C MET A 229 21.04 -10.57 9.23
N ASP A 230 21.54 -10.95 10.40
CA ASP A 230 22.90 -11.42 10.61
C ASP A 230 22.83 -12.73 11.39
N GLY A 231 22.99 -13.85 10.69
CA GLY A 231 22.85 -15.18 11.29
C GLY A 231 21.44 -15.48 11.83
N LEU A 232 20.39 -14.84 11.31
CA LEU A 232 19.01 -15.01 11.79
C LEU A 232 18.52 -16.46 11.56
N ARG A 233 18.29 -17.20 12.64
CA ARG A 233 17.75 -18.57 12.56
C ARG A 233 16.24 -18.59 12.52
N ILE A 234 15.68 -19.28 11.53
CA ILE A 234 14.24 -19.42 11.31
C ILE A 234 13.89 -20.89 11.02
N PRO A 235 12.90 -21.49 11.69
CA PRO A 235 12.48 -22.86 11.40
C PRO A 235 11.99 -23.04 9.95
N ALA A 236 12.20 -24.22 9.38
CA ALA A 236 11.81 -24.51 8.00
C ALA A 236 10.30 -24.37 7.73
N ASP A 237 9.46 -24.55 8.75
CA ASP A 237 8.00 -24.36 8.66
C ASP A 237 7.57 -22.90 8.41
N ARG A 238 8.52 -21.95 8.49
CA ARG A 238 8.31 -20.54 8.15
C ARG A 238 8.56 -20.23 6.67
N VAL A 239 8.94 -21.20 5.86
CA VAL A 239 8.90 -21.05 4.39
C VAL A 239 7.44 -20.95 3.96
N LEU A 240 7.02 -19.83 3.37
CA LEU A 240 5.65 -19.64 2.90
C LEU A 240 5.28 -20.73 1.88
N GLY A 241 4.26 -21.53 2.19
CA GLY A 241 3.82 -22.66 1.36
C GLY A 241 4.70 -23.90 1.48
N GLY A 242 5.64 -23.93 2.41
CA GLY A 242 6.44 -25.10 2.78
C GLY A 242 7.47 -25.57 1.73
N THR A 243 7.63 -24.86 0.61
CA THR A 243 8.56 -25.23 -0.46
C THR A 243 9.41 -24.03 -0.91
N THR A 244 10.71 -24.26 -1.10
CA THR A 244 11.65 -23.26 -1.63
C THR A 244 11.40 -22.95 -3.11
N GLY A 245 11.95 -21.83 -3.60
CA GLY A 245 11.95 -21.48 -5.03
C GLY A 245 10.64 -20.93 -5.58
N ARG A 246 9.63 -20.75 -4.72
CA ARG A 246 8.33 -20.16 -5.07
C ARG A 246 8.16 -18.71 -4.59
N GLY A 247 9.09 -18.20 -3.80
CA GLY A 247 8.98 -16.93 -3.08
C GLY A 247 8.77 -15.72 -3.99
N PHE A 248 9.48 -15.65 -5.13
CA PHE A 248 9.30 -14.56 -6.09
C PHE A 248 7.86 -14.50 -6.61
N TYR A 249 7.28 -15.64 -6.96
CA TYR A 249 5.91 -15.72 -7.45
C TYR A 249 4.89 -15.33 -6.38
N HIS A 250 5.08 -15.81 -5.13
CA HIS A 250 4.21 -15.45 -4.02
C HIS A 250 4.22 -13.93 -3.77
N MET A 251 5.41 -13.32 -3.75
CA MET A 251 5.55 -11.87 -3.60
C MET A 251 4.90 -11.09 -4.74
N MET A 252 5.08 -11.53 -5.99
CA MET A 252 4.48 -10.84 -7.14
C MET A 252 2.95 -10.90 -7.13
N ASP A 253 2.35 -12.01 -6.70
CA ASP A 253 0.89 -12.13 -6.54
C ASP A 253 0.37 -11.19 -5.44
N GLY A 254 1.09 -11.09 -4.31
CA GLY A 254 0.80 -10.10 -3.26
C GLY A 254 0.91 -8.64 -3.76
N VAL A 255 1.95 -8.32 -4.55
CA VAL A 255 2.13 -6.98 -5.13
C VAL A 255 1.04 -6.62 -6.14
N GLU A 256 0.48 -7.61 -6.85
CA GLU A 256 -0.61 -7.36 -7.80
C GLU A 256 -1.85 -6.76 -7.12
N VAL A 257 -2.27 -7.31 -5.97
CA VAL A 257 -3.35 -6.72 -5.17
C VAL A 257 -2.93 -5.44 -4.46
N GLY A 258 -1.64 -5.32 -4.10
CA GLY A 258 -1.04 -4.08 -3.59
C GLY A 258 -1.15 -2.90 -4.56
N ARG A 259 -1.06 -3.13 -5.87
CA ARG A 259 -1.23 -2.07 -6.89
C ARG A 259 -2.62 -1.44 -6.86
N VAL A 260 -3.65 -2.25 -6.63
CA VAL A 260 -5.03 -1.75 -6.49
C VAL A 260 -5.15 -0.88 -5.23
N ASN A 261 -4.50 -1.28 -4.12
CA ASN A 261 -4.41 -0.44 -2.93
C ASN A 261 -3.74 0.91 -3.22
N VAL A 262 -2.58 0.92 -3.88
CA VAL A 262 -1.85 2.16 -4.19
C VAL A 262 -2.67 3.05 -5.12
N ALA A 263 -3.42 2.49 -6.07
CA ALA A 263 -4.37 3.24 -6.87
C ALA A 263 -5.45 3.90 -5.99
N ALA A 264 -6.03 3.15 -5.04
CA ALA A 264 -7.01 3.69 -4.09
C ALA A 264 -6.42 4.80 -3.20
N ARG A 265 -5.16 4.68 -2.75
CA ARG A 265 -4.47 5.76 -2.03
C ARG A 265 -4.40 7.04 -2.86
N GLY A 266 -4.02 6.91 -4.13
CA GLY A 266 -3.98 8.04 -5.06
C GLY A 266 -5.36 8.67 -5.26
N CYS A 267 -6.42 7.87 -5.33
CA CYS A 267 -7.79 8.38 -5.43
C CYS A 267 -8.18 9.17 -4.17
N GLY A 268 -7.93 8.65 -2.97
CA GLY A 268 -8.25 9.31 -1.71
C GLY A 268 -7.51 10.64 -1.53
N VAL A 269 -6.20 10.65 -1.79
CA VAL A 269 -5.37 11.87 -1.71
C VAL A 269 -5.82 12.91 -2.75
N ALA A 270 -6.11 12.49 -3.99
CA ALA A 270 -6.61 13.37 -5.04
C ALA A 270 -7.97 13.97 -4.67
N GLN A 271 -8.88 13.16 -4.14
CA GLN A 271 -10.20 13.59 -3.67
C GLN A 271 -10.06 14.64 -2.56
N ARG A 272 -9.19 14.41 -1.57
CA ARG A 272 -8.93 15.38 -0.49
C ARG A 272 -8.35 16.70 -1.03
N ALA A 273 -7.38 16.62 -1.93
CA ALA A 273 -6.79 17.81 -2.55
C ALA A 273 -7.83 18.60 -3.36
N PHE A 274 -8.71 17.92 -4.10
CA PHE A 274 -9.81 18.57 -4.81
C PHE A 274 -10.76 19.30 -3.84
N GLU A 275 -11.16 18.65 -2.74
CA GLU A 275 -12.03 19.26 -1.72
C GLU A 275 -11.41 20.51 -1.09
N LEU A 276 -10.12 20.46 -0.76
CA LEU A 276 -9.39 21.62 -0.25
C LEU A 276 -9.36 22.75 -1.29
N GLY A 277 -9.00 22.42 -2.54
CA GLY A 277 -8.92 23.38 -3.65
C GLY A 277 -10.25 24.06 -3.95
N VAL A 278 -11.34 23.29 -4.12
CA VAL A 278 -12.67 23.82 -4.43
C VAL A 278 -13.26 24.63 -3.28
N SER A 279 -13.00 24.24 -2.03
CA SER A 279 -13.43 24.98 -0.85
C SER A 279 -12.71 26.33 -0.76
N TYR A 280 -11.37 26.32 -0.84
CA TYR A 280 -10.58 27.54 -0.79
C TYR A 280 -10.90 28.50 -1.93
N ALA A 281 -11.15 27.97 -3.14
CA ALA A 281 -11.51 28.77 -4.30
C ALA A 281 -12.81 29.58 -4.10
N GLN A 282 -13.77 29.05 -3.34
CA GLN A 282 -15.04 29.71 -3.07
C GLN A 282 -14.93 30.77 -1.95
N GLN A 283 -13.95 30.62 -1.06
CA GLN A 283 -13.76 31.52 0.09
C GLN A 283 -12.81 32.67 -0.21
N ARG A 284 -11.72 32.42 -0.94
CA ARG A 284 -10.69 33.41 -1.24
C ARG A 284 -11.18 34.41 -2.29
N HIS A 285 -10.95 35.70 -2.05
CA HIS A 285 -11.32 36.77 -2.97
C HIS A 285 -10.10 37.45 -3.59
N THR A 286 -10.15 37.73 -4.89
CA THR A 286 -9.21 38.62 -5.59
C THR A 286 -9.96 39.38 -6.68
N PHE A 287 -9.52 40.60 -7.00
CA PHE A 287 -10.18 41.44 -8.03
C PHE A 287 -11.70 41.57 -7.83
N GLY A 288 -12.15 41.69 -6.57
CA GLY A 288 -13.54 41.97 -6.21
C GLY A 288 -14.51 40.78 -6.21
N LYS A 289 -14.05 39.54 -6.43
CA LYS A 289 -14.91 38.34 -6.41
C LYS A 289 -14.19 37.08 -5.89
N PRO A 290 -14.92 36.04 -5.46
CA PRO A 290 -14.32 34.74 -5.16
C PRO A 290 -13.47 34.23 -6.31
N ILE A 291 -12.33 33.60 -6.02
CA ILE A 291 -11.43 33.14 -7.08
C ILE A 291 -12.05 32.04 -7.94
N ALA A 292 -13.03 31.29 -7.42
CA ALA A 292 -13.87 30.36 -8.17
C ALA A 292 -14.66 31.00 -9.33
N GLN A 293 -14.78 32.33 -9.38
CA GLN A 293 -15.42 33.06 -10.48
C GLN A 293 -14.42 33.54 -11.56
N HIS A 294 -13.13 33.23 -11.42
CA HIS A 294 -12.13 33.44 -12.47
C HIS A 294 -12.07 32.19 -13.34
N GLN A 295 -12.22 32.34 -14.66
CA GLN A 295 -12.26 31.20 -15.60
C GLN A 295 -11.06 30.26 -15.46
N ALA A 296 -9.86 30.81 -15.23
CA ALA A 296 -8.65 30.00 -15.02
C ALA A 296 -8.76 29.04 -13.81
N ILE A 297 -9.47 29.44 -12.74
CA ILE A 297 -9.72 28.58 -11.59
C ILE A 297 -10.81 27.57 -11.90
N GLN A 298 -11.86 27.97 -12.63
CA GLN A 298 -12.92 27.03 -13.06
C GLN A 298 -12.36 25.91 -13.96
N PHE A 299 -11.46 26.23 -14.88
CA PHE A 299 -10.79 25.23 -15.73
C PHE A 299 -9.97 24.24 -14.89
N LYS A 300 -9.19 24.73 -13.92
CA LYS A 300 -8.46 23.86 -12.99
C LYS A 300 -9.40 22.94 -12.22
N LEU A 301 -10.46 23.47 -11.64
CA LEU A 301 -11.44 22.66 -10.89
C LEU A 301 -12.11 21.60 -11.77
N ALA A 302 -12.42 21.93 -13.03
CA ALA A 302 -13.00 20.98 -13.98
C ALA A 302 -12.02 19.85 -14.34
N GLU A 303 -10.76 20.19 -14.64
CA GLU A 303 -9.70 19.23 -14.92
C GLU A 303 -9.42 18.33 -13.71
N MET A 304 -9.32 18.92 -12.50
CA MET A 304 -9.10 18.17 -11.27
C MET A 304 -10.23 17.18 -11.00
N ALA A 305 -11.49 17.62 -11.06
CA ALA A 305 -12.64 16.74 -10.84
C ALA A 305 -12.68 15.58 -11.84
N THR A 306 -12.39 15.86 -13.12
CA THR A 306 -12.35 14.84 -14.17
C THR A 306 -11.26 13.80 -13.92
N LYS A 307 -10.07 14.23 -13.46
CA LYS A 307 -8.96 13.34 -13.10
C LYS A 307 -9.29 12.46 -11.91
N VAL A 308 -9.93 13.02 -10.88
CA VAL A 308 -10.40 12.26 -9.70
C VAL A 308 -11.36 11.15 -10.13
N GLU A 309 -12.36 11.47 -10.95
CA GLU A 309 -13.32 10.49 -11.46
C GLU A 309 -12.67 9.40 -12.31
N ALA A 310 -11.80 9.79 -13.24
CA ALA A 310 -11.12 8.85 -14.12
C ALA A 310 -10.21 7.88 -13.33
N ALA A 311 -9.52 8.38 -12.30
CA ALA A 311 -8.70 7.55 -11.42
C ALA A 311 -9.55 6.58 -10.61
N HIS A 312 -10.63 7.06 -9.99
CA HIS A 312 -11.57 6.23 -9.21
C HIS A 312 -12.18 5.12 -10.07
N ALA A 313 -12.71 5.46 -11.24
CA ALA A 313 -13.30 4.49 -12.16
C ALA A 313 -12.30 3.41 -12.61
N MET A 314 -11.05 3.78 -12.89
CA MET A 314 -9.98 2.83 -13.25
C MET A 314 -9.62 1.90 -12.08
N MET A 315 -9.54 2.44 -10.86
CA MET A 315 -9.30 1.66 -9.65
C MET A 315 -10.43 0.65 -9.40
N VAL A 316 -11.69 1.09 -9.47
CA VAL A 316 -12.88 0.22 -9.32
C VAL A 316 -12.89 -0.89 -10.37
N ASN A 317 -12.56 -0.57 -11.62
CA ASN A 317 -12.47 -1.56 -12.69
C ASN A 317 -11.39 -2.62 -12.39
N ALA A 318 -10.19 -2.21 -11.97
CA ALA A 318 -9.11 -3.12 -11.63
C ALA A 318 -9.46 -4.03 -10.44
N ALA A 319 -10.13 -3.48 -9.41
CA ALA A 319 -10.59 -4.23 -8.25
C ALA A 319 -11.63 -5.29 -8.63
N ARG A 320 -12.69 -4.89 -9.36
CA ARG A 320 -13.73 -5.81 -9.85
C ARG A 320 -13.17 -6.91 -10.74
N LYS A 321 -12.22 -6.58 -11.62
CA LYS A 321 -11.60 -7.58 -12.50
C LYS A 321 -10.83 -8.63 -11.68
N LYS A 322 -10.12 -8.23 -10.62
CA LYS A 322 -9.46 -9.18 -9.70
C LYS A 322 -10.47 -10.08 -9.00
N ASP A 323 -11.54 -9.51 -8.46
CA ASP A 323 -12.59 -10.23 -7.73
C ASP A 323 -13.29 -11.27 -8.62
N SER A 324 -13.36 -11.02 -9.93
CA SER A 324 -13.93 -11.98 -10.89
C SER A 324 -13.07 -13.23 -11.14
N GLY A 325 -11.86 -13.30 -10.56
CA GLY A 325 -10.88 -14.37 -10.78
C GLY A 325 -10.14 -14.28 -12.12
N GLN A 326 -10.42 -13.26 -12.92
CA GLN A 326 -9.69 -12.98 -14.14
C GLN A 326 -8.30 -12.40 -13.84
N ARG A 327 -7.38 -12.61 -14.77
CA ARG A 327 -6.08 -11.96 -14.75
C ARG A 327 -6.25 -10.43 -14.80
N ASN A 328 -5.60 -9.70 -13.89
CA ASN A 328 -5.76 -8.23 -13.78
C ASN A 328 -4.46 -7.43 -13.94
N ASP A 329 -3.31 -8.07 -14.17
CA ASP A 329 -2.00 -7.41 -14.03
C ASP A 329 -1.84 -6.18 -14.95
N LEU A 330 -2.51 -6.18 -16.09
CA LEU A 330 -2.64 -5.01 -16.96
C LEU A 330 -3.47 -3.88 -16.32
N GLU A 331 -4.71 -4.16 -15.92
CA GLU A 331 -5.62 -3.18 -15.32
C GLU A 331 -5.12 -2.64 -13.99
N ALA A 332 -4.55 -3.48 -13.13
CA ALA A 332 -3.94 -3.03 -11.87
C ALA A 332 -2.73 -2.14 -12.11
N GLY A 333 -1.90 -2.45 -13.12
CA GLY A 333 -0.80 -1.59 -13.54
C GLY A 333 -1.30 -0.24 -14.07
N MET A 334 -2.33 -0.24 -14.93
CA MET A 334 -2.97 0.97 -15.44
C MET A 334 -3.59 1.82 -14.32
N ALA A 335 -4.34 1.21 -13.41
CA ALA A 335 -4.96 1.90 -12.28
C ALA A 335 -3.91 2.55 -11.38
N LYS A 336 -2.87 1.80 -10.98
CA LYS A 336 -1.80 2.34 -10.15
C LYS A 336 -1.09 3.49 -10.83
N TYR A 337 -0.74 3.34 -12.11
CA TYR A 337 -0.07 4.39 -12.88
C TYR A 337 -0.93 5.65 -13.01
N LEU A 338 -2.16 5.50 -13.51
CA LEU A 338 -3.08 6.61 -13.77
C LEU A 338 -3.41 7.37 -12.48
N ALA A 339 -3.80 6.67 -11.42
CA ALA A 339 -4.17 7.29 -10.16
C ALA A 339 -2.98 8.03 -9.51
N SER A 340 -1.75 7.51 -9.65
CA SER A 340 -0.56 8.17 -9.09
C SER A 340 -0.23 9.48 -9.82
N GLU A 341 -0.24 9.47 -11.16
CA GLU A 341 0.01 10.66 -11.98
C GLU A 341 -1.08 11.72 -11.76
N TYR A 342 -2.35 11.31 -11.81
CA TYR A 342 -3.47 12.21 -11.60
C TYR A 342 -3.53 12.76 -10.18
N CYS A 343 -3.20 11.95 -9.17
CA CYS A 343 -3.06 12.44 -7.80
C CYS A 343 -2.02 13.57 -7.70
N LYS A 344 -0.83 13.37 -8.27
CA LYS A 344 0.22 14.40 -8.30
C LYS A 344 -0.29 15.70 -8.94
N GLU A 345 -0.93 15.61 -10.11
CA GLU A 345 -1.44 16.79 -10.83
C GLU A 345 -2.55 17.51 -10.05
N VAL A 346 -3.51 16.77 -9.48
CA VAL A 346 -4.62 17.34 -8.70
C VAL A 346 -4.10 18.02 -7.44
N VAL A 347 -3.14 17.40 -6.75
CA VAL A 347 -2.50 17.96 -5.56
C VAL A 347 -1.72 19.23 -5.91
N GLU A 348 -0.97 19.24 -7.00
CA GLU A 348 -0.25 20.43 -7.46
C GLU A 348 -1.21 21.58 -7.81
N ASP A 349 -2.32 21.29 -8.49
CA ASP A 349 -3.30 22.33 -8.81
C ASP A 349 -4.01 22.87 -7.58
N ALA A 350 -4.38 22.01 -6.63
CA ALA A 350 -4.91 22.44 -5.34
C ALA A 350 -3.90 23.32 -4.58
N PHE A 351 -2.62 22.93 -4.56
CA PHE A 351 -1.53 23.74 -3.98
C PHE A 351 -1.47 25.12 -4.63
N ARG A 352 -1.53 25.19 -5.97
CA ARG A 352 -1.50 26.46 -6.72
C ARG A 352 -2.74 27.32 -6.49
N ILE A 353 -3.92 26.73 -6.32
CA ILE A 353 -5.17 27.43 -5.98
C ILE A 353 -5.03 28.13 -4.61
N HIS A 354 -4.33 27.52 -3.65
CA HIS A 354 -4.06 28.14 -2.35
C HIS A 354 -3.07 29.31 -2.42
N GLY A 355 -2.28 29.42 -3.50
CA GLY A 355 -1.27 30.45 -3.68
C GLY A 355 -0.20 30.37 -2.59
N GLY A 356 0.21 31.52 -2.03
CA GLY A 356 1.24 31.55 -0.97
C GLY A 356 0.87 30.74 0.29
N TYR A 357 -0.43 30.62 0.59
CA TYR A 357 -0.89 29.82 1.73
C TYR A 357 -0.69 28.31 1.51
N GLY A 358 -0.64 27.85 0.26
CA GLY A 358 -0.34 26.46 -0.05
C GLY A 358 1.08 26.04 0.37
N PHE A 359 1.99 27.01 0.52
CA PHE A 359 3.37 26.80 0.97
C PHE A 359 3.52 26.84 2.50
N SER A 360 2.45 27.19 3.24
CA SER A 360 2.46 27.24 4.70
C SER A 360 2.08 25.90 5.29
N LYS A 361 2.77 25.50 6.38
CA LYS A 361 2.43 24.33 7.20
C LYS A 361 1.10 24.47 7.95
N GLU A 362 0.52 25.67 7.99
CA GLU A 362 -0.81 25.89 8.56
C GLU A 362 -1.93 25.34 7.66
N TYR A 363 -1.65 25.06 6.39
CA TYR A 363 -2.61 24.50 5.43
C TYR A 363 -2.25 23.06 5.08
N GLU A 364 -3.25 22.17 5.09
CA GLU A 364 -3.07 20.74 4.84
C GLU A 364 -2.45 20.42 3.47
N ILE A 365 -2.65 21.29 2.46
CA ILE A 365 -2.27 21.00 1.08
C ILE A 365 -0.75 20.78 0.91
N GLU A 366 0.08 21.39 1.74
CA GLU A 366 1.54 21.17 1.70
C GLU A 366 1.91 19.72 2.06
N ARG A 367 1.19 19.12 3.02
CA ARG A 367 1.36 17.73 3.42
C ARG A 367 1.04 16.80 2.26
N LEU A 368 -0.12 16.99 1.63
CA LEU A 368 -0.52 16.18 0.47
C LEU A 368 0.48 16.33 -0.68
N TYR A 369 1.03 17.53 -0.89
CA TYR A 369 2.07 17.78 -1.90
C TYR A 369 3.35 16.99 -1.64
N ARG A 370 3.77 16.85 -0.37
CA ARG A 370 4.91 16.01 0.02
C ARG A 370 4.61 14.50 -0.05
N GLU A 371 3.36 14.10 0.13
CA GLU A 371 2.93 12.70 0.12
C GLU A 371 2.76 12.13 -1.29
N ALA A 372 2.19 12.89 -2.23
CA ALA A 372 1.86 12.42 -3.57
C ALA A 372 3.02 11.78 -4.36
N PRO A 373 4.28 12.29 -4.31
CA PRO A 373 5.41 11.67 -5.01
C PRO A 373 5.69 10.22 -4.58
N MET A 374 5.33 9.83 -3.36
CA MET A 374 5.52 8.45 -2.87
C MET A 374 4.79 7.45 -3.78
N LEU A 375 3.60 7.80 -4.26
CA LEU A 375 2.78 6.94 -5.12
C LEU A 375 3.46 6.65 -6.46
N LEU A 376 4.33 7.54 -6.95
CA LEU A 376 5.05 7.37 -8.22
C LEU A 376 6.27 6.44 -8.10
N ILE A 377 6.81 6.25 -6.89
CA ILE A 377 8.06 5.48 -6.66
C ILE A 377 7.83 4.18 -5.89
N GLY A 378 6.90 4.18 -4.93
CA GLY A 378 6.58 3.05 -4.07
C GLY A 378 5.81 1.95 -4.80
N GLU A 379 6.00 0.71 -4.36
CA GLU A 379 5.29 -0.49 -4.84
C GLU A 379 5.30 -0.62 -6.39
N GLY A 380 6.48 -0.30 -6.96
CA GLY A 380 6.77 -0.33 -8.39
C GLY A 380 6.60 1.05 -9.04
N THR A 381 7.70 1.63 -9.51
CA THR A 381 7.72 2.99 -10.08
C THR A 381 6.78 3.15 -11.27
N ALA A 382 6.44 4.39 -11.63
CA ALA A 382 5.67 4.69 -12.85
C ALA A 382 6.29 4.03 -14.10
N GLU A 383 7.61 4.01 -14.22
CA GLU A 383 8.34 3.35 -15.32
C GLU A 383 8.18 1.84 -15.29
N ILE A 384 8.20 1.22 -14.11
CA ILE A 384 7.94 -0.22 -13.96
C ILE A 384 6.49 -0.54 -14.37
N GLN A 385 5.51 0.29 -13.98
CA GLN A 385 4.13 0.09 -14.43
C GLN A 385 4.01 0.22 -15.95
N LYS A 386 4.61 1.26 -16.55
CA LYS A 386 4.66 1.43 -18.02
C LYS A 386 5.30 0.22 -18.71
N MET A 387 6.37 -0.34 -18.15
CA MET A 387 7.02 -1.53 -18.68
C MET A 387 6.09 -2.75 -18.63
N ILE A 388 5.39 -2.97 -17.51
CA ILE A 388 4.44 -4.08 -17.36
C ILE A 388 3.30 -3.94 -18.36
N ILE A 389 2.68 -2.76 -18.41
CA ILE A 389 1.59 -2.43 -19.35
C ILE A 389 2.05 -2.65 -20.79
N GLY A 390 3.19 -2.08 -21.17
CA GLY A 390 3.73 -2.19 -22.53
C GLY A 390 4.01 -3.64 -22.94
N ARG A 391 4.62 -4.44 -22.04
CA ARG A 391 4.85 -5.87 -22.31
C ARG A 391 3.55 -6.63 -22.53
N ARG A 392 2.54 -6.40 -21.69
CA ARG A 392 1.23 -7.06 -21.80
C ARG A 392 0.49 -6.71 -23.08
N LEU A 393 0.48 -5.43 -23.45
CA LEU A 393 -0.13 -5.00 -24.72
C LEU A 393 0.55 -5.68 -25.92
N LEU A 394 1.88 -5.81 -25.94
CA LEU A 394 2.57 -6.49 -27.03
C LEU A 394 2.29 -8.01 -27.08
N GLU A 395 2.03 -8.65 -25.93
CA GLU A 395 1.60 -10.05 -25.87
C GLU A 395 0.17 -10.23 -26.40
N GLU A 396 -0.77 -9.38 -25.99
CA GLU A 396 -2.18 -9.46 -26.37
C GLU A 396 -2.43 -9.10 -27.85
N TYR A 397 -1.73 -8.08 -28.35
CA TYR A 397 -1.86 -7.58 -29.72
C TYR A 397 -0.77 -8.16 -30.65
N ARG A 398 -0.22 -9.33 -30.30
CA ARG A 398 0.82 -9.98 -31.10
C ARG A 398 0.32 -10.25 -32.52
N ILE A 399 1.00 -9.68 -33.51
CA ILE A 399 0.72 -9.96 -34.92
C ILE A 399 0.97 -11.44 -35.23
N GLN A 400 0.03 -12.08 -35.93
CA GLN A 400 0.26 -13.40 -36.52
C GLN A 400 1.07 -13.18 -37.81
N GLY A 401 2.26 -13.79 -37.85
CA GLY A 401 3.14 -13.79 -39.00
C GLY A 401 2.78 -14.85 -40.02
#